data_AF-A0A8T7LIG2-F1
#
_entry.id   AF-A0A8T7LIG2-F1
#
_cell.length_a   1.000
_cell.length_b   1.000
_cell.length_c   1.000
_cell.angle_alpha   90.00
_cell.angle_beta   90.00
_cell.angle_gamma   90.00
#
_symmetry.space_group_name_H-M   'P 1'
#
loop_
_entity.id
_entity.type
_entity.pdbx_description
1 polymer ?
#
loop_
_entity_poly.entity_id
_entity_poly.type
_entity_poly.pdbx_seq_one_letter_code
_entity_poly.pdbx_strand_id
1 'polypeptide(L)'
;MGMDISGAGGYFRWTNLGWSEVLSLARSAGWEPVGTGPPRGVLKADWSGTYFSNDGQLVYARDAKRLADALERAIAECPAEDNETLREFIAFCRAGSFRLH
;
A
#
# COMPACT_ATOMS: atom_id res chain seq x y z
N MET A 1 -2.07 17.33 2.80
CA MET A 1 -2.44 16.41 1.70
C MET A 1 -1.91 15.03 2.05
N GLY A 2 -2.67 13.99 1.78
CA GLY A 2 -2.39 12.62 2.19
C GLY A 2 -2.87 11.63 1.13
N MET A 3 -2.61 10.36 1.38
CA MET A 3 -3.06 9.25 0.55
C MET A 3 -4.30 8.65 1.20
N ASP A 4 -5.43 8.77 0.51
CA ASP A 4 -6.69 8.19 0.93
C ASP A 4 -6.83 6.81 0.27
N ILE A 5 -6.99 5.76 1.07
CA ILE A 5 -6.96 4.38 0.59
C ILE A 5 -8.30 3.71 0.87
N SER A 6 -8.90 3.08 -0.12
CA SER A 6 -10.19 2.37 0.04
C SER A 6 -10.20 1.00 -0.61
N GLY A 7 -10.82 0.01 0.04
CA GLY A 7 -10.83 -1.36 -0.46
C GLY A 7 -11.71 -2.29 0.37
N ALA A 8 -11.54 -3.60 0.16
CA ALA A 8 -12.30 -4.62 0.90
C ALA A 8 -12.07 -4.56 2.42
N GLY A 9 -10.91 -4.06 2.86
CA GLY A 9 -10.58 -3.84 4.27
C GLY A 9 -11.19 -2.58 4.87
N GLY A 10 -11.95 -1.79 4.11
CA GLY A 10 -12.56 -0.53 4.56
C GLY A 10 -11.87 0.70 3.97
N TYR A 11 -11.53 1.66 4.84
CA TYR A 11 -10.87 2.91 4.47
C TYR A 11 -9.70 3.17 5.41
N PHE A 12 -8.61 3.68 4.85
CA PHE A 12 -7.39 4.04 5.57
C PHE A 12 -6.84 5.35 5.04
N ARG A 13 -6.19 6.13 5.89
CA ARG A 13 -5.57 7.39 5.48
C ARG A 13 -4.15 7.48 5.99
N TRP A 14 -3.24 7.82 5.09
CA TRP A 14 -1.86 8.14 5.43
C TRP A 14 -1.54 9.59 5.08
N THR A 15 -0.59 10.19 5.80
CA THR A 15 0.08 11.38 5.27
C THR A 15 0.97 10.96 4.10
N ASN A 16 1.34 11.90 3.21
CA ASN A 16 2.26 11.57 2.12
C ASN A 16 3.60 11.01 2.63
N LEU A 17 4.10 11.55 3.75
CA LEU A 17 5.31 11.06 4.40
C LEU A 17 5.09 9.65 4.96
N GLY A 18 4.03 9.43 5.72
CA GLY A 18 3.72 8.12 6.31
C GLY A 18 3.52 7.04 5.24
N TRP A 19 2.86 7.38 4.13
CA TRP A 19 2.74 6.45 3.01
C TRP A 19 4.09 6.11 2.38
N SER A 20 4.95 7.11 2.18
CA SER A 20 6.32 6.89 1.69
C SER A 20 7.13 6.02 2.65
N GLU A 21 6.99 6.22 3.96
CA GLU A 21 7.66 5.41 4.99
C GLU A 21 7.15 3.97 4.97
N VAL A 22 5.83 3.73 4.88
CA VAL A 22 5.23 2.39 4.74
C VAL A 22 5.81 1.67 3.53
N LEU A 23 5.83 2.32 2.36
CA LEU A 23 6.38 1.71 1.15
C LEU A 23 7.89 1.46 1.25
N SER A 24 8.63 2.36 1.89
CA SER A 24 10.08 2.22 2.10
C SER A 24 10.40 1.09 3.05
N LEU A 25 9.64 0.96 4.14
CA LEU A 25 9.75 -0.11 5.12
C LEU A 25 9.46 -1.48 4.50
N ALA A 26 8.41 -1.57 3.69
CA ALA A 26 8.11 -2.79 2.95
C ALA A 26 9.25 -3.14 1.98
N ARG A 27 9.80 -2.16 1.25
CA ARG A 27 10.93 -2.37 0.34
C ARG A 27 12.19 -2.84 1.07
N SER A 28 12.51 -2.28 2.24
CA SER A 28 13.64 -2.76 3.04
C SER A 28 13.45 -4.19 3.54
N ALA A 29 12.21 -4.63 3.73
CA ALA A 29 11.87 -6.02 4.07
C ALA A 29 11.66 -6.94 2.84
N GLY A 30 12.05 -6.48 1.64
CA GLY A 30 12.07 -7.27 0.41
C GLY A 30 10.80 -7.22 -0.43
N TRP A 31 9.89 -6.28 -0.20
CA TRP A 31 8.77 -6.05 -1.12
C TRP A 31 9.25 -5.37 -2.40
N GLU A 32 8.97 -6.00 -3.55
CA GLU A 32 9.19 -5.44 -4.87
C GLU A 32 7.86 -4.96 -5.47
N PRO A 33 7.67 -3.64 -5.68
CA PRO A 33 6.45 -3.10 -6.26
C PRO A 33 6.29 -3.58 -7.70
N VAL A 34 5.15 -4.23 -7.99
CA VAL A 34 4.84 -4.72 -9.34
C VAL A 34 4.15 -3.68 -10.22
N GLY A 35 3.82 -2.52 -9.65
CA GLY A 35 3.07 -1.46 -10.29
C GLY A 35 1.57 -1.55 -10.01
N THR A 36 0.95 -0.39 -9.87
CA THR A 36 -0.51 -0.27 -9.74
C THR A 36 -1.21 -0.41 -11.09
N GLY A 37 -2.48 -0.83 -11.06
CA GLY A 37 -3.37 -0.75 -12.20
C GLY A 37 -3.80 0.70 -12.46
N PRO A 38 -4.04 1.07 -13.73
CA PRO A 38 -4.43 2.43 -14.07
C PRO A 38 -5.76 2.82 -13.41
N PRO A 39 -5.97 4.12 -13.15
CA PRO A 39 -7.27 4.62 -12.79
C PRO A 39 -8.28 4.45 -13.94
N ARG A 40 -9.56 4.61 -13.64
CA ARG A 40 -10.63 4.43 -14.64
C ARG A 40 -10.44 5.43 -15.80
N GLY A 41 -10.43 4.91 -17.03
CA GLY A 41 -10.30 5.73 -18.25
C GLY A 41 -8.86 5.89 -18.75
N VAL A 42 -7.85 5.40 -18.02
CA VAL A 42 -6.46 5.38 -18.46
C VAL A 42 -6.10 3.98 -18.96
N LEU A 43 -5.44 3.90 -20.11
CA LEU A 43 -4.94 2.62 -20.62
C LEU A 43 -3.74 2.15 -19.80
N LYS A 44 -3.63 0.84 -19.60
CA LYS A 44 -2.50 0.25 -18.86
C LYS A 44 -1.14 0.57 -19.50
N ALA A 45 -1.10 0.73 -20.82
CA ALA A 45 0.13 1.07 -21.55
C ALA A 45 0.62 2.51 -21.27
N ASP A 46 -0.30 3.41 -20.92
CA ASP A 46 -0.01 4.83 -20.66
C ASP A 46 0.19 5.11 -19.16
N TRP A 47 0.10 4.07 -18.32
CA TRP A 47 0.19 4.20 -16.88
C TRP A 47 1.56 3.80 -16.36
N SER A 48 2.16 4.66 -15.53
CA SER A 48 3.48 4.45 -14.95
C SER A 48 3.53 3.40 -13.82
N GLY A 49 2.37 2.96 -13.32
CA GLY A 49 2.30 2.04 -12.18
C GLY A 49 2.58 2.69 -10.82
N THR A 50 2.50 4.02 -10.73
CA THR A 50 2.85 4.76 -9.50
C THR A 50 1.96 4.43 -8.30
N TYR A 51 2.55 4.50 -7.11
CA TYR A 51 1.87 4.37 -5.81
C TYR A 51 1.74 5.72 -5.10
N PHE A 52 2.27 6.81 -5.68
CA PHE A 52 2.40 8.11 -5.01
C PHE A 52 1.37 9.15 -5.43
N SER A 53 0.39 8.75 -6.24
CA SER A 53 -0.65 9.66 -6.75
C SER A 53 -2.04 9.23 -6.29
N ASN A 54 -2.97 10.18 -6.36
CA ASN A 54 -4.34 10.07 -5.85
C ASN A 54 -5.34 9.90 -7.01
N ASP A 55 -4.94 9.21 -8.08
CA ASP A 55 -5.69 9.20 -9.33
C ASP A 55 -6.82 8.15 -9.35
N GLY A 56 -6.94 7.32 -8.30
CA GLY A 56 -7.85 6.17 -8.27
C GLY A 56 -7.21 4.87 -8.75
N GLN A 57 -5.87 4.79 -8.79
CA GLN A 57 -5.15 3.59 -9.22
C GLN A 57 -5.41 2.41 -8.31
N LEU A 58 -5.32 1.20 -8.87
CA LEU A 58 -5.63 -0.05 -8.18
C LEU A 58 -4.37 -0.80 -7.74
N VAL A 59 -4.20 -1.04 -6.45
CA VAL A 59 -3.25 -2.03 -5.95
C VAL A 59 -3.91 -3.41 -6.01
N TYR A 60 -3.38 -4.31 -6.82
CA TYR A 60 -3.94 -5.65 -6.99
C TYR A 60 -3.81 -6.48 -5.72
N ALA A 61 -4.76 -7.39 -5.48
CA ALA A 61 -4.77 -8.22 -4.26
C ALA A 61 -3.47 -9.01 -4.04
N ARG A 62 -2.84 -9.48 -5.13
CA ARG A 62 -1.54 -10.18 -5.05
C ARG A 62 -0.42 -9.26 -4.53
N ASP A 63 -0.42 -8.01 -4.96
CA ASP A 63 0.59 -7.04 -4.53
C ASP A 63 0.30 -6.50 -3.13
N ALA A 64 -0.97 -6.23 -2.82
CA ALA A 64 -1.43 -5.90 -1.48
C ALA A 64 -1.01 -6.97 -0.46
N LYS A 65 -1.18 -8.26 -0.79
CA LYS A 65 -0.73 -9.36 0.08
C LYS A 65 0.79 -9.37 0.27
N ARG A 66 1.57 -9.18 -0.80
CA ARG A 66 3.04 -9.10 -0.72
C ARG A 66 3.51 -7.92 0.11
N LEU A 67 2.85 -6.77 -0.03
CA LEU A 67 3.08 -5.59 0.80
C LEU A 67 2.82 -5.90 2.28
N ALA A 68 1.69 -6.54 2.59
CA ALA A 68 1.33 -6.96 3.94
C ALA A 68 2.38 -7.92 4.56
N ASP A 69 2.79 -8.93 3.79
CA ASP A 69 3.77 -9.93 4.25
C ASP A 69 5.15 -9.31 4.50
N ALA A 70 5.56 -8.32 3.70
CA ALA A 70 6.82 -7.60 3.93
C ALA A 70 6.76 -6.65 5.14
N LEU A 71 5.65 -5.94 5.32
CA LEU A 71 5.44 -5.10 6.50
C LEU A 71 5.41 -5.93 7.79
N GLU A 72 4.78 -7.11 7.77
CA GLU A 72 4.76 -8.04 8.91
C GLU A 72 6.17 -8.50 9.28
N ARG A 73 7.02 -8.78 8.29
CA ARG A 73 8.45 -9.08 8.50
C ARG A 73 9.21 -7.90 9.08
N ALA A 74 9.00 -6.70 8.53
CA ALA A 74 9.68 -5.50 9.00
C ALA A 74 9.39 -5.21 10.50
N ILE A 75 8.14 -5.39 10.92
CA ILE A 75 7.72 -5.28 12.32
C ILE A 75 8.38 -6.35 13.19
N ALA A 76 8.49 -7.59 12.69
CA ALA A 76 9.13 -8.68 13.42
C ALA A 76 10.63 -8.47 13.60
N GLU A 77 11.32 -7.87 12.62
CA GLU A 77 12.75 -7.55 12.68
C GLU A 77 13.04 -6.32 13.55
N CYS A 78 12.17 -5.31 13.53
CA CYS A 78 12.32 -4.09 14.31
C CYS A 78 10.99 -3.68 14.98
N PRO A 79 10.68 -4.22 16.16
CA PRO A 79 9.47 -3.88 16.88
C PRO A 79 9.58 -2.47 17.48
N ALA A 80 9.04 -1.48 16.78
CA ALA A 80 8.72 -0.16 17.33
C ALA A 80 7.50 -0.21 18.28
N GLU A 81 7.44 0.71 19.24
CA GLU A 81 6.34 0.82 20.21
C GLU A 81 4.98 1.14 19.55
N ASP A 82 4.98 1.90 18.45
CA ASP A 82 3.77 2.35 17.74
C ASP A 82 3.49 1.57 16.43
N ASN A 83 3.43 0.25 16.50
CA ASN A 83 3.13 -0.62 15.35
C ASN A 83 1.63 -0.93 15.15
N GLU A 84 0.74 -0.38 15.97
CA GLU A 84 -0.70 -0.67 15.91
C GLU A 84 -1.31 -0.31 14.54
N THR A 85 -1.11 0.93 14.08
CA THR A 85 -1.59 1.40 12.78
C THR A 85 -1.05 0.57 11.62
N LEU A 86 0.21 0.12 11.70
CA LEU A 86 0.79 -0.77 10.67
C LEU A 86 0.14 -2.16 10.69
N ARG A 87 -0.17 -2.72 11.85
CA ARG A 87 -0.87 -4.01 11.97
C ARG A 87 -2.30 -3.93 11.42
N GLU A 88 -3.02 -2.85 11.70
CA GLU A 88 -4.33 -2.58 11.10
C GLU A 88 -4.22 -2.47 9.58
N PHE A 89 -3.20 -1.76 9.08
CA PHE A 89 -2.96 -1.64 7.65
C PHE A 89 -2.57 -2.99 6.99
N ILE A 90 -1.81 -3.84 7.67
CA ILE A 90 -1.52 -5.21 7.23
C ILE A 90 -2.83 -6.03 7.09
N ALA A 91 -3.72 -5.93 8.08
CA ALA A 91 -5.03 -6.59 8.01
C ALA A 91 -5.87 -6.05 6.84
N PHE A 92 -5.85 -4.73 6.62
CA PHE A 92 -6.48 -4.08 5.47
C PHE A 92 -5.95 -4.61 4.14
N CYS A 93 -4.62 -4.70 3.98
CA CYS A 93 -4.01 -5.24 2.76
C CYS A 93 -4.32 -6.72 2.53
N ARG A 94 -4.49 -7.51 3.61
CA ARG A 94 -4.87 -8.93 3.52
C ARG A 94 -6.32 -9.14 3.10
N ALA A 95 -7.20 -8.16 3.28
CA ALA A 95 -8.59 -8.24 2.87
C ALA A 95 -8.76 -8.24 1.33
N GLY A 96 -7.80 -7.69 0.58
CA GLY A 96 -7.80 -7.76 -0.89
C GLY A 96 -7.19 -6.55 -1.58
N SER A 97 -7.61 -6.31 -2.82
CA SER A 97 -7.20 -5.13 -3.58
C SER A 97 -7.78 -3.84 -3.01
N PHE A 98 -7.06 -2.74 -3.16
CA PHE A 98 -7.47 -1.41 -2.72
C PHE A 98 -7.08 -0.33 -3.73
N ARG A 99 -7.70 0.84 -3.63
CA ARG A 99 -7.47 2.01 -4.49
C ARG A 99 -6.87 3.17 -3.70
N LEU A 100 -6.11 4.00 -4.40
CA LEU A 100 -5.47 5.22 -3.88
C LEU A 100 -6.20 6.46 -4.42
N HIS A 101 -6.55 7.41 -3.56
CA HIS A 101 -7.36 8.62 -3.79
C HIS A 101 -6.78 9.83 -3.05
#